data_AF-A0A443RB96-F1
#
_entry.id   AF-A0A443RB96-F1
#
_cell.length_a   1.000
_cell.length_b   1.000
_cell.length_c   1.000
_cell.angle_alpha   90.00
_cell.angle_beta   90.00
_cell.angle_gamma   90.00
#
_symmetry.space_group_name_H-M   'P 1'
#
loop_
_entity.id
_entity.type
_entity.pdbx_description
1 polymer ?
#
loop_
_entity_poly.entity_id
_entity_poly.type
_entity_poly.pdbx_seq_one_letter_code
_entity_poly.pdbx_strand_id
1 'polypeptide(L)'
;MDSQKPKDALSAYSHFVFHCKRRLDDKCPDSNIVLSLFSRECYLKWNSMTEEEKEPFYQLEQDDYTRYQRELEIYMNRKNEQMSNARKAEADRHSCVYNKNVCSHEKRSESSANVSKSRRVEVNSVNNGNI
;
A
#
# COMPACT_ATOMS: atom_id res chain seq x y z
N MET A 1 14.62 2.99 3.13
CA MET A 1 14.33 2.43 1.79
C MET A 1 12.91 1.89 1.81
N ASP A 2 12.07 2.25 0.84
CA ASP A 2 10.71 1.70 0.73
C ASP A 2 10.80 0.19 0.47
N SER A 3 10.44 -0.61 1.47
CA SER A 3 10.58 -2.07 1.45
C SER A 3 9.56 -2.74 0.53
N GLN A 4 8.57 -1.99 0.02
CA GLN A 4 7.53 -2.49 -0.88
C GLN A 4 7.82 -2.13 -2.35
N LYS A 5 8.85 -1.31 -2.63
CA LYS A 5 9.26 -1.03 -4.02
C LYS A 5 9.76 -2.33 -4.65
N PRO A 6 9.23 -2.73 -5.82
CA PRO A 6 9.76 -3.85 -6.59
C PRO A 6 11.25 -3.66 -6.90
N LYS A 7 11.98 -4.78 -6.99
CA LYS A 7 13.36 -4.76 -7.49
C LYS A 7 13.35 -4.45 -8.99
N ASP A 8 14.32 -3.65 -9.42
CA ASP A 8 14.45 -3.27 -10.83
C ASP A 8 14.65 -4.51 -11.72
N ALA A 9 14.30 -4.39 -13.00
CA ALA A 9 14.47 -5.47 -13.98
C ALA A 9 15.95 -5.82 -14.19
N LEU A 10 16.22 -7.11 -14.33
CA LEU A 10 17.55 -7.65 -14.61
C LEU A 10 17.84 -7.60 -16.11
N SER A 11 19.09 -7.27 -16.46
CA SER A 11 19.56 -7.33 -17.84
C SER A 11 19.95 -8.75 -18.25
N ALA A 12 20.07 -9.02 -19.57
CA ALA A 12 20.55 -10.30 -20.07
C ALA A 12 21.92 -10.70 -19.48
N TYR A 13 22.84 -9.74 -19.36
CA TYR A 13 24.15 -9.98 -18.73
C TYR A 13 24.01 -10.35 -17.25
N SER A 14 23.06 -9.76 -16.51
CA SER A 14 22.82 -10.11 -15.11
C SER A 14 22.35 -11.56 -14.97
N HIS A 15 21.42 -11.98 -15.84
CA HIS A 15 21.00 -13.39 -15.92
C HIS A 15 22.16 -14.33 -16.27
N PHE A 16 23.02 -13.93 -17.19
CA PHE A 16 24.23 -14.69 -17.54
C PHE A 16 25.19 -14.85 -16.36
N VAL A 17 25.46 -13.78 -15.62
CA VAL A 17 26.34 -13.84 -14.44
C VAL A 17 25.76 -14.77 -13.37
N PHE A 18 24.44 -14.74 -13.13
CA PHE A 18 23.78 -15.70 -12.23
C PHE A 18 23.89 -17.14 -12.73
N HIS A 19 23.73 -17.35 -14.05
CA HIS A 19 23.92 -18.66 -14.66
C HIS A 19 25.35 -19.19 -14.48
N CYS A 20 26.36 -18.35 -14.70
CA CYS A 20 27.76 -18.68 -14.47
C CYS A 20 28.04 -18.98 -13.00
N LYS A 21 27.49 -18.18 -12.08
CA LYS A 21 27.67 -18.38 -10.63
C LYS A 21 27.08 -19.71 -10.18
N ARG A 22 25.85 -20.01 -10.58
CA ARG A 22 25.19 -21.29 -10.25
C ARG A 22 25.99 -22.49 -10.73
N ARG A 23 26.48 -22.43 -11.98
CA ARG A 23 27.33 -23.50 -12.54
C ARG A 23 28.67 -23.66 -11.82
N LEU A 24 29.19 -22.59 -11.24
CA LEU A 24 30.42 -22.66 -10.44
C LEU A 24 30.15 -23.29 -9.08
N ASP A 25 29.02 -22.95 -8.46
CA ASP A 25 28.61 -23.50 -7.17
C ASP A 25 28.31 -25.00 -7.28
N ASP A 26 27.67 -25.44 -8.37
CA ASP A 26 27.42 -26.87 -8.64
C ASP A 26 28.70 -27.69 -8.80
N LYS A 27 29.78 -27.07 -9.32
CA LYS A 27 31.06 -27.75 -9.56
C LYS A 27 32.01 -27.71 -8.37
N CYS A 28 32.00 -26.60 -7.62
CA CYS A 28 32.97 -26.32 -6.57
C CYS A 28 32.27 -25.73 -5.34
N PRO A 29 31.44 -26.52 -4.62
CA PRO A 29 30.63 -26.03 -3.50
C PRO A 29 31.47 -25.49 -2.32
N ASP A 30 32.68 -26.01 -2.12
CA ASP A 30 33.56 -25.62 -1.01
C ASP A 30 34.56 -24.51 -1.36
N SER A 31 34.54 -24.02 -2.59
CA SER A 31 35.52 -23.03 -3.05
C SER A 31 35.07 -21.59 -2.75
N ASN A 32 35.95 -20.81 -2.13
CA ASN A 32 35.74 -19.37 -1.99
C ASN A 32 36.01 -18.69 -3.34
N ILE A 33 34.96 -18.18 -3.97
CA ILE A 33 35.05 -17.52 -5.28
C ILE A 33 35.64 -16.12 -5.12
N VAL A 34 36.80 -15.89 -5.72
CA VAL A 34 37.41 -14.55 -5.79
C VAL A 34 36.60 -13.70 -6.77
N LEU A 35 35.84 -12.73 -6.25
CA LEU A 35 34.90 -11.90 -7.03
C LEU A 35 35.57 -11.20 -8.21
N SER A 36 36.78 -10.67 -8.05
CA SER A 36 37.50 -9.96 -9.13
C SER A 36 37.83 -10.86 -10.31
N LEU A 37 38.26 -12.09 -10.05
CA LEU A 37 38.53 -13.08 -11.09
C LEU A 37 37.21 -13.53 -11.75
N PHE A 38 36.18 -13.81 -10.94
CA PHE A 38 34.88 -14.22 -11.46
C PHE A 38 34.26 -13.16 -12.39
N SER A 39 34.28 -11.89 -11.99
CA SER A 39 33.78 -10.78 -12.81
C SER A 39 34.54 -10.67 -14.14
N ARG A 40 35.87 -10.82 -14.10
CA ARG A 40 36.71 -10.81 -15.32
C ARG A 40 36.36 -11.96 -16.26
N GLU A 41 36.26 -13.18 -15.74
CA GLU A 41 35.94 -14.38 -16.54
C GLU A 41 34.54 -14.29 -17.17
N CYS A 42 33.54 -13.81 -16.41
CA CYS A 42 32.20 -13.60 -16.95
C CYS A 42 32.20 -12.57 -18.09
N TYR A 43 32.91 -11.46 -17.92
CA TYR A 43 33.04 -10.44 -18.95
C TYR A 43 33.69 -10.99 -20.24
N LEU A 44 34.81 -11.71 -20.10
CA LEU A 44 35.49 -12.32 -21.25
C LEU A 44 34.59 -13.33 -21.97
N LYS A 45 33.92 -14.21 -21.20
CA LYS A 45 33.02 -15.20 -21.77
C LYS A 45 31.85 -14.56 -22.50
N TRP A 46 31.18 -13.56 -21.90
CA TRP A 46 30.08 -12.85 -22.53
C TRP A 46 30.48 -12.19 -23.86
N ASN A 47 31.66 -11.57 -23.92
CA ASN A 47 32.14 -10.94 -25.15
C ASN A 47 32.52 -11.95 -26.23
N SER A 48 32.97 -13.15 -25.86
CA SER A 48 33.27 -14.23 -26.80
C SER A 48 32.03 -14.97 -27.32
N MET A 49 30.87 -14.81 -26.67
CA MET A 49 29.65 -15.51 -27.04
C MET A 49 29.00 -14.92 -28.29
N THR A 50 28.45 -15.81 -29.12
CA THR A 50 27.65 -15.42 -30.30
C THR A 50 26.28 -14.89 -29.89
N GLU A 51 25.58 -14.25 -30.83
CA GLU A 51 24.22 -13.77 -30.58
C GLU A 51 23.26 -14.92 -30.29
N GLU A 52 23.41 -16.06 -30.96
CA GLU A 52 22.62 -17.27 -30.72
C GLU A 52 22.81 -17.83 -29.30
N GLU A 53 24.03 -17.75 -28.76
CA GLU A 53 24.31 -18.14 -27.38
C GLU A 53 23.76 -17.13 -26.35
N LYS A 54 23.60 -15.87 -26.75
CA LYS A 54 23.06 -14.78 -25.91
C LYS A 54 21.54 -14.71 -25.95
N GLU A 55 20.91 -15.14 -27.03
CA GLU A 55 19.47 -15.19 -27.26
C GLU A 55 18.65 -15.67 -26.04
N PRO A 56 18.97 -16.81 -25.39
CA PRO A 56 18.22 -17.25 -24.21
C PRO A 56 18.28 -16.25 -23.05
N PHE A 57 19.36 -15.47 -22.92
CA PHE A 57 19.48 -14.44 -21.88
C PHE A 57 18.69 -13.17 -22.22
N TYR A 58 18.56 -12.82 -23.49
CA TYR A 58 17.68 -11.73 -23.92
C TYR A 58 16.20 -12.09 -23.72
N GLN A 59 15.81 -13.34 -23.94
CA GLN A 59 14.46 -13.82 -23.63
C GLN A 59 14.18 -13.71 -22.12
N LEU A 60 15.13 -14.12 -21.29
CA LEU A 60 15.03 -13.97 -19.83
C LEU A 60 14.90 -12.49 -19.40
N GLU A 61 15.63 -11.57 -20.05
CA GLU A 61 15.51 -10.14 -19.80
C GLU A 61 14.10 -9.60 -20.16
N GLN A 62 13.51 -10.05 -21.27
CA GLN A 62 12.16 -9.64 -21.66
C GLN A 62 11.10 -10.16 -20.68
N ASP A 63 11.24 -11.40 -20.22
CA ASP A 63 10.38 -11.99 -19.21
C ASP A 63 10.51 -11.25 -17.86
N ASP A 64 11.74 -10.91 -17.46
CA ASP A 64 11.99 -10.18 -16.21
C ASP A 64 11.50 -8.73 -16.28
N TYR A 65 11.61 -8.07 -17.44
CA TYR A 65 10.99 -6.78 -17.69
C TYR A 65 9.47 -6.86 -17.51
N THR A 66 8.83 -7.88 -18.08
CA THR A 66 7.38 -8.10 -17.93
C THR A 66 6.97 -8.32 -16.47
N ARG A 67 7.76 -9.10 -15.71
CA ARG A 67 7.58 -9.26 -14.26
C ARG A 67 7.66 -7.90 -13.55
N TYR A 68 8.72 -7.14 -13.81
CA TYR A 68 8.95 -5.84 -13.19
C TYR A 68 7.80 -4.86 -13.47
N GLN A 69 7.31 -4.77 -14.72
CA GLN A 69 6.18 -3.90 -15.06
C GLN A 69 4.92 -4.26 -14.28
N ARG A 70 4.59 -5.55 -14.18
CA ARG A 70 3.43 -6.03 -13.40
C ARG A 70 3.56 -5.68 -11.92
N GLU A 71 4.72 -5.93 -11.32
CA GLU A 71 4.96 -5.61 -9.91
C GLU A 71 4.92 -4.10 -9.66
N LEU A 72 5.46 -3.30 -10.59
CA LEU A 72 5.46 -1.84 -10.53
C LEU A 72 4.05 -1.28 -10.58
N GLU A 73 3.20 -1.78 -11.47
CA GLU A 73 1.80 -1.37 -11.55
C GLU A 73 1.06 -1.63 -10.23
N ILE A 74 1.23 -2.83 -9.65
CA ILE A 74 0.63 -3.18 -8.35
C ILE A 74 1.14 -2.23 -7.25
N TYR A 75 2.43 -1.96 -7.22
CA TYR A 75 3.02 -1.05 -6.24
C TYR A 75 2.51 0.38 -6.39
N MET A 76 2.41 0.90 -7.62
CA MET A 76 1.90 2.25 -7.88
C MET A 76 0.43 2.38 -7.52
N ASN A 77 -0.39 1.37 -7.81
CA ASN A 77 -1.80 1.35 -7.42
C ASN A 77 -1.97 1.38 -5.90
N ARG A 78 -1.23 0.53 -5.17
CA ARG A 78 -1.23 0.54 -3.69
C ARG A 78 -0.79 1.89 -3.13
N LYS A 79 0.26 2.48 -3.70
CA LYS A 79 0.76 3.79 -3.28
C LYS A 79 -0.29 4.88 -3.51
N ASN A 80 -0.98 4.87 -4.64
CA ASN A 80 -2.06 5.81 -4.95
C ASN A 80 -3.25 5.65 -4.01
N GLU A 81 -3.65 4.42 -3.69
CA GLU A 81 -4.71 4.14 -2.70
C GLU A 81 -4.34 4.65 -1.31
N GLN A 82 -3.11 4.40 -0.86
CA GLN A 82 -2.63 4.92 0.43
C GLN A 82 -2.66 6.45 0.47
N MET A 83 -2.22 7.12 -0.60
CA MET A 83 -2.31 8.58 -0.70
C MET A 83 -3.75 9.08 -0.72
N SER A 84 -4.66 8.41 -1.42
CA SER A 84 -6.09 8.75 -1.47
C SER A 84 -6.75 8.61 -0.09
N ASN A 85 -6.49 7.51 0.61
CA ASN A 85 -7.02 7.26 1.94
C ASN A 85 -6.46 8.27 2.97
N ALA A 86 -5.19 8.64 2.86
CA ALA A 86 -4.60 9.68 3.70
C ALA A 86 -5.27 11.04 3.48
N ARG A 87 -5.57 11.41 2.22
CA ARG A 87 -6.30 12.65 1.89
C ARG A 87 -7.74 12.63 2.43
N LYS A 88 -8.45 11.50 2.31
CA LYS A 88 -9.81 11.35 2.88
C LYS A 88 -9.78 11.45 4.40
N ALA A 89 -8.86 10.76 5.07
CA ALA A 89 -8.72 10.83 6.52
C ALA A 89 -8.37 12.25 6.99
N GLU A 90 -7.57 13.00 6.22
CA GLU A 90 -7.31 14.41 6.51
C GLU A 90 -8.55 15.29 6.30
N ALA A 91 -9.32 15.06 5.23
CA ALA A 91 -10.58 15.77 5.00
C ALA A 91 -11.62 15.45 6.10
N ASP A 92 -11.73 14.20 6.54
CA ASP A 92 -12.63 13.78 7.62
C ASP A 92 -12.20 14.39 8.96
N ARG A 93 -10.89 14.44 9.24
CA ARG A 93 -10.35 15.18 10.38
C ARG A 93 -10.69 16.67 10.30
N HIS A 94 -10.49 17.30 9.15
CA HIS A 94 -10.80 18.71 8.93
C HIS A 94 -12.30 19.00 9.09
N SER A 95 -13.15 18.12 8.57
CA SER A 95 -14.60 18.19 8.70
C SER A 95 -15.05 18.09 10.17
N CYS A 96 -14.45 17.21 10.97
CA CYS A 96 -14.72 17.12 12.41
C CYS A 96 -14.28 18.39 13.18
N VAL A 97 -13.19 19.03 12.77
CA VAL A 97 -12.71 20.29 13.38
C VAL A 97 -13.64 21.45 13.03
N TYR A 98 -14.16 21.50 11.80
CA TYR A 98 -15.15 22.50 11.38
C TYR A 98 -16.48 22.32 12.13
N ASN A 99 -16.92 21.08 12.38
CA ASN A 99 -18.18 20.78 13.05
C ASN A 99 -18.16 21.05 14.58
N LYS A 100 -16.99 21.02 15.25
CA LYS A 100 -16.86 21.44 16.66
C LYS A 100 -17.13 22.93 16.86
N ASN A 101 -16.80 23.76 15.88
CA ASN A 101 -17.02 25.20 15.94
C ASN A 101 -18.46 25.60 15.58
N VAL A 102 -19.24 24.73 14.93
CA VAL A 102 -20.65 24.97 14.59
C VAL A 102 -21.60 24.43 15.67
N CYS A 103 -21.34 23.26 16.27
CA CYS A 103 -22.17 22.72 17.36
C CYS A 103 -22.08 23.53 18.68
N SER A 104 -21.07 24.40 18.81
CA SER A 104 -20.92 25.29 19.96
C SER A 104 -21.86 26.51 19.90
N HIS A 105 -22.48 26.81 18.75
CA HIS A 105 -23.35 27.98 18.58
C HIS A 105 -24.85 27.68 18.67
N GLU A 106 -25.26 26.41 18.53
CA GLU A 106 -26.68 26.01 18.49
C GLU A 106 -27.15 25.42 19.82
N LYS A 107 -26.76 26.06 20.93
CA LYS A 107 -27.40 25.88 22.26
C LYS A 107 -27.88 27.20 22.86
N ARG A 108 -28.14 28.22 22.03
CA ARG A 108 -28.50 29.56 22.51
C ARG A 108 -29.68 30.20 21.79
N SER A 109 -30.75 29.46 21.46
CA SER A 109 -32.07 30.05 21.20
C SER A 109 -33.19 29.02 21.05
N GLU A 110 -33.53 28.28 22.11
CA GLU A 110 -34.89 27.74 22.26
C GLU A 110 -35.38 28.05 23.68
N SER A 111 -35.46 29.33 23.98
CA SER A 111 -36.26 29.83 25.09
C SER A 111 -37.24 30.84 24.52
N SER A 112 -38.52 30.56 24.77
CA SER A 112 -39.72 31.36 24.53
C SER A 112 -40.54 31.10 23.24
N ALA A 113 -41.87 30.95 23.48
CA ALA A 113 -43.03 30.83 22.57
C ALA A 113 -43.29 29.45 21.92
N ASN A 114 -44.44 28.77 22.02
CA ASN A 114 -45.78 29.02 22.60
C ASN A 114 -46.53 27.64 22.63
N VAL A 115 -47.08 27.18 23.76
CA VAL A 115 -48.51 27.23 24.15
C VAL A 115 -49.48 26.30 23.36
N SER A 116 -50.11 25.38 24.12
CA SER A 116 -51.45 24.76 23.98
C SER A 116 -51.69 23.53 23.08
N LYS A 117 -51.96 22.36 23.71
CA LYS A 117 -53.32 21.76 23.73
C LYS A 117 -53.45 20.50 24.63
N SER A 118 -54.38 20.61 25.59
CA SER A 118 -55.40 19.61 25.94
C SER A 118 -55.01 18.31 26.67
N ARG A 119 -55.23 18.27 28.00
CA ARG A 119 -56.02 17.20 28.61
C ARG A 119 -56.82 17.73 29.81
N ARG A 120 -58.11 17.43 29.76
CA ARG A 120 -59.26 17.81 30.58
C ARG A 120 -59.05 17.54 32.09
N VAL A 121 -59.51 18.46 32.92
CA VAL A 121 -59.72 18.30 34.37
C VAL A 121 -61.07 17.60 34.58
N GLU A 122 -61.12 16.59 35.44
CA GLU A 122 -62.34 16.19 36.15
C GLU A 122 -62.04 16.16 37.64
N VAL A 123 -63.00 16.66 38.42
CA VAL A 123 -62.86 17.21 39.75
C VAL A 123 -63.75 16.43 40.72
N ASN A 124 -63.20 16.13 41.91
CA ASN A 124 -63.84 15.84 43.21
C ASN A 124 -64.61 14.52 43.43
N SER A 125 -64.36 13.86 44.59
CA SER A 125 -65.19 14.02 45.80
C SER A 125 -64.91 12.96 46.89
N VAL A 126 -64.56 13.44 48.09
CA VAL A 126 -65.00 13.07 49.47
C VAL A 126 -64.81 11.65 50.06
N ASN A 127 -64.12 11.67 51.22
CA ASN A 127 -64.16 10.83 52.44
C ASN A 127 -65.19 9.67 52.54
N ASN A 128 -64.76 8.56 53.16
CA ASN A 128 -65.31 8.07 54.45
C ASN A 128 -64.53 6.85 54.97
N GLY A 129 -64.32 6.82 56.30
CA GLY A 129 -63.79 5.67 57.04
C GLY A 129 -64.85 4.59 57.32
N ASN A 130 -64.37 3.47 57.87
CA ASN A 130 -65.06 2.35 58.56
C ASN A 130 -64.10 1.14 58.48
N ILE A 131 -63.71 0.39 59.51
CA ILE A 131 -64.29 -0.01 60.81
C ILE A 131 -63.13 -0.22 61.81
#